data_AF-M1MIG4-F1
#
_entry.id   AF-M1MIG4-F1
#
_cell.length_a   1.000
_cell.length_b   1.000
_cell.length_c   1.000
_cell.angle_alpha   90.00
_cell.angle_beta   90.00
_cell.angle_gamma   90.00
#
_symmetry.space_group_name_H-M   'P 1'
#
loop_
_entity.id
_entity.type
_entity.pdbx_description
1 polymer ?
#
loop_
_entity_poly.entity_id
_entity_poly.type
_entity_poly.pdbx_seq_one_letter_code
_entity_poly.pdbx_strand_id
1 'polypeptide(L)'
;MMKILIADDERYDRETVKHIIKDNFLEELEIYEAKNGREAIEISERIRPDIAIIDIKMPGIDGIQALKEMSATLPNLYSIILTAYDYFDFALEAVKINVKEYLLKPFAKDEIIDKISLGIKWVKKEQDKRKSEIEDKEKIYTLLPVLENQLSDLIINDKLAGVDYRMYLQCLDMSFVNSYAMVISIKDKYDYKDINRNEKDQIKIKIGEYIKEYVNRRYKCIGNYVFYEELTYFIQIENEKTSDFKNLEIDLAFNLRQEIKRRFNVSIRAGLGKVFDSVEEIVESYRQATKCLVYNSDNVNIIYIDDVDGKLSNDGFFEETSTNIKNNKNKSMNKMKMKLFENVKGFIKENIETELELEKVAGNFGLSVYYFSRTFKEVTGINFSEYVNKCRIDMAKELLSNGEMNVKEVCYKIGYNDPNYFSKVFKKYEGVSPVNFKAAIEERA
;
A
#
# COMPACT_ATOMS: atom_id res chain seq x y z
N MET A 1 -7.35 -17.12 36.89
CA MET A 1 -8.53 -16.83 37.73
C MET A 1 -9.34 -15.76 37.04
N MET A 2 -10.65 -15.92 36.97
CA MET A 2 -11.57 -14.91 36.46
C MET A 2 -11.79 -13.84 37.53
N LYS A 3 -12.21 -12.64 37.15
CA LYS A 3 -12.42 -11.55 38.10
C LYS A 3 -13.90 -11.28 38.30
N ILE A 4 -14.31 -11.19 39.57
CA ILE A 4 -15.68 -10.84 39.96
C ILE A 4 -15.70 -9.52 40.72
N LEU A 5 -16.61 -8.63 40.33
CA LEU A 5 -16.87 -7.36 41.02
C LEU A 5 -18.20 -7.46 41.77
N ILE A 6 -18.21 -7.10 43.06
CA ILE A 6 -19.39 -7.03 43.90
C ILE A 6 -19.64 -5.54 44.23
N ALA A 7 -20.76 -4.99 43.79
CA ALA A 7 -21.15 -3.60 44.07
C ALA A 7 -22.47 -3.56 44.83
N ASP A 8 -22.44 -2.99 46.02
CA ASP A 8 -23.60 -2.84 46.89
C ASP A 8 -23.24 -1.72 47.88
N ASP A 9 -24.16 -0.90 48.35
CA ASP A 9 -23.84 0.17 49.32
C ASP A 9 -23.82 -0.36 50.77
N GLU A 10 -24.55 -1.43 51.05
CA GLU A 10 -24.57 -2.09 52.35
C GLU A 10 -23.35 -2.99 52.55
N ARG A 11 -22.56 -2.68 53.59
CA ARG A 11 -21.34 -3.45 53.90
C ARG A 11 -21.64 -4.91 54.25
N TYR A 12 -22.75 -5.15 54.94
CA TYR A 12 -23.12 -6.49 55.39
C TYR A 12 -23.44 -7.41 54.20
N ASP A 13 -24.15 -6.89 53.19
CA ASP A 13 -24.50 -7.64 51.99
C ASP A 13 -23.27 -7.94 51.14
N ARG A 14 -22.37 -6.96 50.93
CA ARG A 14 -21.07 -7.20 50.26
C ARG A 14 -20.26 -8.30 50.94
N GLU A 15 -20.12 -8.23 52.26
CA GLU A 15 -19.38 -9.23 53.02
C GLU A 15 -20.06 -10.59 52.93
N THR A 16 -21.39 -10.67 52.97
CA THR A 16 -22.14 -11.92 52.82
C THR A 16 -21.85 -12.58 51.47
N VAL A 17 -22.02 -11.85 50.36
CA VAL A 17 -21.75 -12.35 49.00
C VAL A 17 -20.29 -12.77 48.85
N LYS A 18 -19.37 -11.96 49.37
CA LYS A 18 -17.93 -12.25 49.36
C LYS A 18 -17.57 -13.53 50.11
N HIS A 19 -18.15 -13.77 51.29
CA HIS A 19 -17.93 -15.02 52.03
C HIS A 19 -18.46 -16.22 51.25
N ILE A 20 -19.64 -16.10 50.63
CA ILE A 20 -20.19 -17.18 49.79
C ILE A 20 -19.26 -17.50 48.61
N ILE A 21 -18.70 -16.47 47.95
CA ILE A 21 -17.76 -16.69 46.85
C ILE A 21 -16.45 -17.32 47.35
N LYS A 22 -15.90 -16.85 48.47
CA LYS A 22 -14.68 -17.41 49.05
C LYS A 22 -14.85 -18.87 49.46
N ASP A 23 -16.01 -19.25 49.99
CA ASP A 23 -16.27 -20.63 50.42
C ASP A 23 -16.37 -21.60 49.23
N ASN A 24 -16.86 -21.15 48.07
CA ASN A 24 -17.26 -22.04 46.98
C ASN A 24 -16.42 -21.90 45.70
N PHE A 25 -15.76 -20.76 45.46
CA PHE A 25 -15.12 -20.43 44.18
C PHE A 25 -13.73 -19.78 44.31
N LEU A 26 -13.04 -19.98 45.44
CA LEU A 26 -11.74 -19.34 45.73
C LEU A 26 -10.67 -19.60 44.67
N GLU A 27 -10.65 -20.79 44.08
CA GLU A 27 -9.67 -21.18 43.07
C GLU A 27 -10.01 -20.63 41.67
N GLU A 28 -11.25 -20.18 41.47
CA GLU A 28 -11.76 -19.76 40.16
C GLU A 28 -11.89 -18.24 40.04
N LEU A 29 -12.25 -17.56 41.13
CA LEU A 29 -12.62 -16.14 41.15
C LEU A 29 -11.71 -15.29 42.04
N GLU A 30 -11.22 -14.19 41.47
CA GLU A 30 -10.58 -13.09 42.20
C GLU A 30 -11.64 -12.00 42.49
N ILE A 31 -11.81 -11.65 43.76
CA ILE A 31 -12.93 -10.82 44.24
C ILE A 31 -12.51 -9.35 44.37
N TYR A 32 -13.34 -8.47 43.82
CA TYR A 32 -13.24 -7.02 43.95
C TYR A 32 -14.56 -6.46 44.47
N GLU A 33 -14.50 -5.37 45.23
CA GLU A 33 -15.67 -4.77 45.89
C GLU A 33 -15.79 -3.28 45.56
N ALA A 34 -17.02 -2.80 45.43
CA ALA A 34 -17.36 -1.39 45.28
C ALA A 34 -18.52 -1.03 46.20
N LYS A 35 -18.52 0.19 46.75
CA LYS A 35 -19.53 0.67 47.71
C LYS A 35 -20.65 1.49 47.07
N ASN A 36 -20.55 1.76 45.78
CA ASN A 36 -21.54 2.52 45.00
C ASN A 36 -21.26 2.33 43.50
N GLY A 37 -22.18 2.79 42.64
CA GLY A 37 -22.05 2.63 41.19
C GLY A 37 -20.83 3.33 40.59
N ARG A 38 -20.41 4.49 41.13
CA ARG A 38 -19.21 5.20 40.64
C ARG A 38 -17.94 4.39 40.87
N GLU A 39 -17.75 3.89 42.09
CA GLU A 39 -16.61 3.04 42.43
C GLU A 39 -16.64 1.75 41.60
N ALA A 40 -17.83 1.19 41.32
CA ALA A 40 -17.96 0.02 40.46
C ALA A 40 -17.45 0.29 39.03
N ILE A 41 -17.82 1.43 38.44
CA ILE A 41 -17.33 1.85 37.11
C ILE A 41 -15.81 2.03 37.14
N GLU A 42 -15.27 2.80 38.08
CA GLU A 42 -13.82 3.07 38.20
C GLU A 42 -13.00 1.77 38.36
N ILE A 43 -13.49 0.84 39.20
CA ILE A 43 -12.84 -0.46 39.39
C ILE A 43 -12.94 -1.29 38.11
N SER A 44 -14.08 -1.26 37.42
CA SER A 44 -14.29 -2.02 36.19
C SER A 44 -13.33 -1.62 35.07
N GLU A 45 -13.00 -0.33 34.95
CA GLU A 45 -12.03 0.15 33.97
C GLU A 45 -10.62 -0.34 34.28
N ARG A 46 -10.25 -0.39 35.56
CA ARG A 46 -8.93 -0.82 36.00
C ARG A 46 -8.73 -2.33 35.88
N ILE A 47 -9.69 -3.12 36.34
CA ILE A 47 -9.50 -4.57 36.51
C ILE A 47 -10.17 -5.40 35.41
N ARG A 48 -11.12 -4.82 34.68
CA ARG A 48 -11.95 -5.45 33.63
C ARG A 48 -12.55 -6.78 34.09
N PRO A 49 -13.57 -6.75 34.97
CA PRO A 49 -14.18 -7.96 35.51
C PRO A 49 -14.84 -8.81 34.43
N ASP A 50 -14.82 -10.14 34.63
CA ASP A 50 -15.56 -11.09 33.81
C ASP A 50 -17.02 -11.23 34.30
N ILE A 51 -17.23 -11.12 35.61
CA ILE A 51 -18.53 -11.22 36.27
C ILE A 51 -18.74 -9.98 37.14
N ALA A 52 -19.95 -9.40 37.13
CA ALA A 52 -20.33 -8.35 38.06
C ALA A 52 -21.64 -8.69 38.76
N ILE A 53 -21.65 -8.59 40.08
CA ILE A 53 -22.84 -8.66 40.93
C ILE A 53 -23.11 -7.25 41.44
N ILE A 54 -24.25 -6.66 41.10
CA ILE A 54 -24.53 -5.25 41.37
C ILE A 54 -25.93 -5.06 41.97
N ASP A 55 -26.02 -4.39 43.11
CA ASP A 55 -27.31 -3.88 43.63
C ASP A 55 -27.85 -2.77 42.75
N ILE A 56 -29.13 -2.81 42.43
CA ILE A 56 -29.82 -1.72 41.72
C ILE A 56 -29.74 -0.43 42.52
N LYS A 57 -30.10 -0.46 43.82
CA LYS A 57 -30.30 0.77 44.60
C LYS A 57 -29.02 1.12 45.34
N MET A 58 -28.27 2.07 44.80
CA MET A 58 -27.08 2.63 45.44
C MET A 58 -27.13 4.18 45.39
N PRO A 59 -26.51 4.89 46.34
CA PRO A 59 -26.47 6.34 46.34
C PRO A 59 -25.61 6.87 45.19
N GLY A 60 -26.09 7.96 44.56
CA GLY A 60 -25.42 8.59 43.44
C GLY A 60 -25.73 7.87 42.12
N ILE A 61 -24.76 7.11 41.62
CA ILE A 61 -24.94 6.29 40.41
C ILE A 61 -25.56 4.95 40.85
N ASP A 62 -26.75 4.67 40.35
CA ASP A 62 -27.45 3.41 40.60
C ASP A 62 -26.83 2.23 39.81
N GLY A 63 -27.21 1.00 40.17
CA GLY A 63 -26.64 -0.20 39.56
C GLY A 63 -26.94 -0.35 38.07
N ILE A 64 -28.09 0.13 37.61
CA ILE A 64 -28.52 0.06 36.21
C ILE A 64 -27.67 1.01 35.36
N GLN A 65 -27.47 2.25 35.83
CA GLN A 65 -26.60 3.23 35.21
C GLN A 65 -25.15 2.75 35.18
N ALA A 66 -24.66 2.19 36.30
CA ALA A 66 -23.33 1.61 36.36
C ALA A 66 -23.15 0.47 35.35
N LEU A 67 -24.08 -0.48 35.29
CA LEU A 67 -24.05 -1.58 34.32
C LEU A 67 -24.11 -1.09 32.87
N LYS A 68 -24.86 -0.04 32.59
CA LYS A 68 -24.94 0.55 31.25
C LYS A 68 -23.58 1.10 30.80
N GLU A 69 -22.87 1.82 31.67
CA GLU A 69 -21.53 2.34 31.37
C GLU A 69 -20.50 1.21 31.26
N MET A 70 -20.52 0.26 32.19
CA MET A 70 -19.62 -0.89 32.18
C MET A 70 -19.82 -1.75 30.93
N SER A 71 -21.06 -2.03 30.53
CA SER A 71 -21.37 -2.88 29.36
C SER A 71 -20.95 -2.23 28.04
N ALA A 72 -20.84 -0.90 27.98
CA ALA A 72 -20.35 -0.20 26.80
C ALA A 72 -18.85 -0.45 26.55
N THR A 73 -18.06 -0.67 27.61
CA THR A 73 -16.61 -0.91 27.53
C THR A 73 -16.24 -2.38 27.74
N LEU A 74 -17.15 -3.16 28.32
CA LEU A 74 -17.02 -4.59 28.63
C LEU A 74 -18.20 -5.36 27.99
N PRO A 75 -18.18 -5.58 26.65
CA PRO A 75 -19.28 -6.23 25.94
C PRO A 75 -19.54 -7.68 26.35
N ASN A 76 -18.65 -8.27 27.14
CA ASN A 76 -18.66 -9.67 27.56
C ASN A 76 -18.78 -9.85 29.07
N LEU A 77 -19.19 -8.79 29.76
CA LEU A 77 -19.44 -8.84 31.18
C LEU A 77 -20.65 -9.73 31.46
N TYR A 78 -20.49 -10.75 32.30
CA TYR A 78 -21.61 -11.51 32.83
C TYR A 78 -22.18 -10.76 34.05
N SER A 79 -23.26 -10.03 33.84
CA SER A 79 -23.88 -9.21 34.88
C SER A 79 -25.02 -9.94 35.59
N ILE A 80 -24.98 -9.88 36.93
CA ILE A 80 -25.97 -10.39 37.87
C ILE A 80 -26.48 -9.20 38.67
N ILE A 81 -27.79 -8.97 38.65
CA ILE A 81 -28.41 -7.90 39.44
C ILE A 81 -28.92 -8.42 40.78
N LEU A 82 -28.68 -7.68 41.86
CA LEU A 82 -29.32 -7.86 43.17
C LEU A 82 -30.44 -6.82 43.34
N THR A 83 -31.63 -7.23 43.78
CA THR A 83 -32.75 -6.29 44.02
C THR A 83 -33.60 -6.71 45.22
N ALA A 84 -34.02 -5.73 46.03
CA ALA A 84 -34.96 -5.93 47.13
C ALA A 84 -36.45 -5.82 46.75
N TYR A 85 -36.76 -5.37 45.53
CA TYR A 85 -38.14 -5.15 45.06
C TYR A 85 -38.53 -6.11 43.94
N ASP A 86 -39.84 -6.35 43.82
CA ASP A 86 -40.45 -7.16 42.75
C ASP A 86 -39.92 -6.75 41.37
N TYR A 87 -39.63 -7.78 40.57
CA TYR A 87 -38.96 -7.75 39.28
C TYR A 87 -39.50 -6.71 38.26
N PHE A 88 -40.73 -6.21 38.43
CA PHE A 88 -41.46 -5.48 37.39
C PHE A 88 -40.93 -4.09 37.04
N ASP A 89 -40.56 -3.26 38.03
CA ASP A 89 -40.27 -1.83 37.77
C ASP A 89 -38.91 -1.61 37.06
N PHE A 90 -37.94 -2.50 37.29
CA PHE A 90 -36.58 -2.38 36.76
C PHE A 90 -36.26 -3.39 35.64
N ALA A 91 -37.08 -4.43 35.45
CA ALA A 91 -36.83 -5.45 34.42
C ALA A 91 -36.81 -4.88 32.99
N LEU A 92 -37.65 -3.89 32.69
CA LEU A 92 -37.67 -3.26 31.37
C LEU A 92 -36.36 -2.56 31.00
N GLU A 93 -35.66 -1.98 31.98
CA GLU A 93 -34.37 -1.32 31.76
C GLU A 93 -33.22 -2.33 31.74
N ALA A 94 -33.25 -3.31 32.64
CA ALA A 94 -32.23 -4.35 32.69
C ALA A 94 -32.25 -5.28 31.45
N VAL A 95 -33.43 -5.56 30.89
CA VAL A 95 -33.56 -6.27 29.60
C VAL A 95 -32.92 -5.47 28.46
N LYS A 96 -33.07 -4.14 28.44
CA LYS A 96 -32.42 -3.27 27.43
C LYS A 96 -30.89 -3.29 27.53
N ILE A 97 -30.35 -3.53 28.73
CA ILE A 97 -28.91 -3.55 29.00
C ILE A 97 -28.33 -4.98 28.87
N ASN A 98 -29.15 -5.97 28.47
CA ASN A 98 -28.76 -7.37 28.24
C ASN A 98 -28.13 -8.03 29.48
N VAL A 99 -28.68 -7.72 30.65
CA VAL A 99 -28.28 -8.34 31.91
C VAL A 99 -28.53 -9.85 31.86
N LYS A 100 -27.57 -10.63 32.33
CA LYS A 100 -27.60 -12.09 32.19
C LYS A 100 -28.46 -12.76 33.24
N GLU A 101 -28.39 -12.29 34.48
CA GLU A 101 -29.10 -12.91 35.59
C GLU A 101 -29.63 -11.89 36.61
N TYR A 102 -30.60 -12.32 37.38
CA TYR A 102 -31.26 -11.55 38.43
C TYR A 102 -31.37 -12.40 39.70
N LEU A 103 -31.20 -11.76 40.85
CA LEU A 103 -31.34 -12.36 42.16
C LEU A 103 -32.10 -11.41 43.10
N LEU A 104 -33.16 -11.94 43.74
CA LEU A 104 -34.02 -11.17 44.66
C LEU A 104 -33.52 -11.30 46.10
N LYS A 105 -33.46 -10.19 46.84
CA LYS A 105 -33.19 -10.16 48.28
C LYS A 105 -34.50 -10.32 49.06
N PRO A 106 -34.57 -11.14 50.13
CA PRO A 106 -33.51 -12.04 50.61
C PRO A 106 -33.37 -13.30 49.73
N PHE A 107 -32.13 -13.71 49.46
CA PHE A 107 -31.82 -14.90 48.66
C PHE A 107 -31.27 -16.03 49.53
N ALA A 108 -31.46 -17.28 49.08
CA ALA A 108 -30.79 -18.43 49.68
C ALA A 108 -29.32 -18.52 49.22
N LYS A 109 -28.45 -19.13 50.03
CA LYS A 109 -27.02 -19.33 49.68
C LYS A 109 -26.88 -20.14 48.37
N ASP A 110 -27.73 -21.13 48.17
CA ASP A 110 -27.67 -21.98 46.97
C ASP A 110 -28.07 -21.22 45.70
N GLU A 111 -29.02 -20.28 45.78
CA GLU A 111 -29.46 -19.49 44.62
C GLU A 111 -28.32 -18.63 44.06
N ILE A 112 -27.57 -17.94 44.92
CA ILE A 112 -26.44 -17.12 44.46
C ILE A 112 -25.29 -18.00 43.93
N ILE A 113 -25.04 -19.16 44.55
CA ILE A 113 -24.04 -20.13 44.08
C ILE A 113 -24.40 -20.62 42.66
N ASP A 114 -25.67 -20.93 42.41
CA ASP A 114 -26.14 -21.35 41.10
C ASP A 114 -25.95 -20.28 40.03
N LYS A 115 -26.31 -19.02 40.34
CA LYS A 115 -26.13 -17.89 39.41
C LYS A 115 -24.65 -17.62 39.10
N ILE A 116 -23.78 -17.68 40.10
CA ILE A 116 -22.33 -17.50 39.89
C ILE A 116 -21.76 -18.67 39.09
N SER A 117 -22.18 -19.90 39.37
CA SER A 117 -21.77 -21.09 38.62
C SER A 117 -22.15 -21.01 37.15
N LEU A 118 -23.34 -20.49 36.84
CA LEU A 118 -23.77 -20.22 35.46
C LEU A 118 -22.88 -19.16 34.80
N GLY A 119 -22.57 -18.08 35.52
CA GLY A 119 -21.64 -17.05 35.06
C GLY A 119 -20.26 -17.59 34.74
N ILE A 120 -19.67 -18.39 35.63
CA ILE A 120 -18.38 -19.04 35.41
C ILE A 120 -18.40 -19.92 34.15
N LYS A 121 -19.42 -20.79 34.02
CA LYS A 121 -19.56 -21.66 32.84
C LYS A 121 -19.68 -20.85 31.55
N TRP A 122 -20.46 -19.76 31.58
CA TRP A 122 -20.64 -18.87 30.44
C TRP A 122 -19.33 -18.18 30.05
N VAL A 123 -18.62 -17.60 31.03
CA VAL A 123 -17.34 -16.90 30.82
C VAL A 123 -16.31 -17.86 30.24
N LYS A 124 -16.15 -19.07 30.80
CA LYS A 124 -15.22 -20.08 30.27
C LYS A 124 -15.53 -20.43 28.81
N LYS A 125 -16.79 -20.69 28.50
CA LYS A 125 -17.23 -21.01 27.13
C LYS A 125 -16.93 -19.86 26.16
N GLU A 126 -17.16 -18.63 26.58
CA GLU A 126 -16.91 -17.45 25.75
C GLU A 126 -15.40 -17.19 25.56
N GLN A 127 -14.58 -17.43 26.58
CA GLN A 127 -13.12 -17.37 26.49
C GLN A 127 -12.56 -18.46 25.55
N ASP A 128 -13.03 -19.70 25.67
CA ASP A 128 -12.60 -20.82 24.81
C ASP A 128 -12.97 -20.60 23.35
N LYS A 129 -14.18 -20.10 23.08
CA LYS A 129 -14.62 -19.75 21.72
C LYS A 129 -13.67 -18.75 21.08
N ARG A 130 -13.31 -17.67 21.78
CA ARG A 130 -12.36 -16.67 21.29
C ARG A 130 -10.98 -17.24 21.04
N LYS A 131 -10.51 -18.09 21.94
CA LYS A 131 -9.21 -18.73 21.80
C LYS A 131 -9.16 -19.57 20.50
N SER A 132 -10.19 -20.37 20.25
CA SER A 132 -10.30 -21.14 19.00
C SER A 132 -10.33 -20.24 17.76
N GLU A 133 -11.11 -19.15 17.78
CA GLU A 133 -11.19 -18.21 16.66
C GLU A 133 -9.84 -17.53 16.34
N ILE A 134 -9.01 -17.27 17.36
CA ILE A 134 -7.66 -16.73 17.19
C ILE A 134 -6.73 -17.81 16.61
N GLU A 135 -6.74 -19.02 17.17
CA GLU A 135 -5.91 -20.13 16.69
C GLU A 135 -6.22 -20.48 15.21
N ASP A 136 -7.48 -20.44 14.81
CA ASP A 136 -7.89 -20.71 13.44
C ASP A 136 -7.42 -19.61 12.48
N LYS A 137 -7.46 -18.33 12.92
CA LYS A 137 -6.87 -17.23 12.15
C LYS A 137 -5.35 -17.38 11.99
N GLU A 138 -4.63 -17.72 13.06
CA GLU A 138 -3.18 -17.91 13.00
C GLU A 138 -2.81 -19.04 12.02
N LYS A 139 -3.51 -20.18 12.08
CA LYS A 139 -3.31 -21.29 11.12
C LYS A 139 -3.52 -20.81 9.68
N ILE A 140 -4.57 -20.03 9.40
CA ILE A 140 -4.80 -19.47 8.06
C ILE A 140 -3.63 -18.57 7.63
N TYR A 141 -3.15 -17.68 8.50
CA TYR A 141 -2.02 -16.79 8.16
C TYR A 141 -0.72 -17.55 7.85
N THR A 142 -0.49 -18.70 8.49
CA THR A 142 0.67 -19.56 8.15
C THR A 142 0.54 -20.25 6.80
N LEU A 143 -0.69 -20.44 6.29
CA LEU A 143 -0.96 -21.09 5.01
C LEU A 143 -0.93 -20.11 3.82
N LEU A 144 -1.16 -18.82 4.04
CA LEU A 144 -1.19 -17.82 2.96
C LEU A 144 0.07 -17.84 2.09
N PRO A 145 1.31 -17.83 2.63
CA PRO A 145 2.51 -17.87 1.79
C PRO A 145 2.62 -19.15 0.94
N VAL A 146 2.09 -20.28 1.43
CA VAL A 146 2.08 -21.55 0.68
C VAL A 146 1.12 -21.44 -0.50
N LEU A 147 -0.09 -20.90 -0.27
CA LEU A 147 -1.09 -20.70 -1.31
C LEU A 147 -0.63 -19.70 -2.37
N GLU A 148 0.01 -18.60 -1.96
CA GLU A 148 0.60 -17.63 -2.89
C GLU A 148 1.66 -18.24 -3.78
N ASN A 149 2.59 -19.02 -3.19
CA ASN A 149 3.64 -19.70 -3.94
C ASN A 149 3.05 -20.70 -4.93
N GLN A 150 2.04 -21.48 -4.52
CA GLN A 150 1.37 -22.44 -5.40
C GLN A 150 0.62 -21.77 -6.55
N LEU A 151 -0.17 -20.73 -6.27
CA LEU A 151 -0.87 -20.00 -7.33
C LEU A 151 0.13 -19.33 -8.28
N SER A 152 1.20 -18.73 -7.74
CA SER A 152 2.26 -18.13 -8.56
C SER A 152 2.96 -19.18 -9.43
N ASP A 153 3.25 -20.37 -8.91
CA ASP A 153 3.85 -21.47 -9.67
C ASP A 153 2.95 -21.95 -10.82
N LEU A 154 1.64 -22.08 -10.56
CA LEU A 154 0.66 -22.42 -11.60
C LEU A 154 0.63 -21.39 -12.73
N ILE A 155 0.71 -20.09 -12.39
CA ILE A 155 0.76 -19.01 -13.39
C ILE A 155 2.08 -19.04 -14.16
N ILE A 156 3.22 -19.08 -13.45
CA ILE A 156 4.56 -19.05 -14.04
C ILE A 156 4.78 -20.21 -15.02
N ASN A 157 4.29 -21.39 -14.66
CA ASN A 157 4.46 -22.61 -15.45
C ASN A 157 3.32 -22.85 -16.46
N ASP A 158 2.35 -21.94 -16.59
CA ASP A 158 1.17 -22.08 -17.46
C ASP A 158 0.40 -23.39 -17.22
N LYS A 159 0.09 -23.67 -15.95
CA LYS A 159 -0.61 -24.90 -15.49
C LYS A 159 -1.98 -24.60 -14.87
N LEU A 160 -2.56 -23.44 -15.17
CA LEU A 160 -3.91 -23.09 -14.68
C LEU A 160 -5.00 -23.96 -15.31
N ALA A 161 -4.77 -24.47 -16.53
CA ALA A 161 -5.74 -25.28 -17.25
C ALA A 161 -6.11 -26.55 -16.46
N GLY A 162 -7.41 -26.70 -16.16
CA GLY A 162 -7.94 -27.85 -15.44
C GLY A 162 -7.73 -27.83 -13.92
N VAL A 163 -7.19 -26.74 -13.36
CA VAL A 163 -7.06 -26.54 -11.92
C VAL A 163 -8.17 -25.61 -11.42
N ASP A 164 -8.89 -26.02 -10.38
CA ASP A 164 -9.84 -25.13 -9.69
C ASP A 164 -9.08 -24.19 -8.76
N TYR A 165 -8.78 -22.99 -9.24
CA TYR A 165 -8.05 -21.98 -8.48
C TYR A 165 -8.95 -21.07 -7.62
N ARG A 166 -10.28 -21.29 -7.58
CA ARG A 166 -11.24 -20.43 -6.85
C ARG A 166 -10.94 -20.32 -5.37
N MET A 167 -10.52 -21.43 -4.75
CA MET A 167 -10.13 -21.46 -3.34
C MET A 167 -8.90 -20.57 -3.09
N TYR A 168 -7.91 -20.58 -3.99
CA TYR A 168 -6.72 -19.73 -3.85
C TYR A 168 -7.11 -18.26 -3.92
N LEU A 169 -7.93 -17.86 -4.88
CA LEU A 169 -8.41 -16.48 -5.03
C LEU A 169 -9.16 -15.98 -3.78
N GLN A 170 -10.03 -16.81 -3.22
CA GLN A 170 -10.77 -16.48 -2.00
C GLN A 170 -9.86 -16.33 -0.78
N CYS A 171 -8.93 -17.26 -0.58
CA CYS A 171 -8.00 -17.20 0.56
C CYS A 171 -7.03 -16.02 0.45
N LEU A 172 -6.60 -15.67 -0.76
CA LEU A 172 -5.65 -14.59 -1.02
C LEU A 172 -6.33 -13.23 -1.19
N ASP A 173 -7.67 -13.18 -1.16
CA ASP A 173 -8.48 -11.97 -1.41
C ASP A 173 -8.10 -11.29 -2.75
N MET A 174 -7.85 -12.09 -3.79
CA MET A 174 -7.40 -11.65 -5.11
C MET A 174 -8.44 -12.03 -6.17
N SER A 175 -8.75 -11.13 -7.10
CA SER A 175 -9.65 -11.38 -8.24
C SER A 175 -8.93 -11.34 -9.60
N PHE A 176 -7.71 -10.80 -9.64
CA PHE A 176 -6.93 -10.55 -10.85
C PHE A 176 -7.57 -9.56 -11.84
N VAL A 177 -8.60 -8.82 -11.43
CA VAL A 177 -9.15 -7.70 -12.20
C VAL A 177 -8.17 -6.52 -12.15
N ASN A 178 -7.91 -5.83 -13.26
CA ASN A 178 -6.88 -4.78 -13.37
C ASN A 178 -5.52 -5.22 -12.79
N SER A 179 -5.02 -6.37 -13.21
CA SER A 179 -3.79 -6.96 -12.70
C SER A 179 -2.72 -7.10 -13.75
N TYR A 180 -1.45 -7.03 -13.34
CA TYR A 180 -0.30 -7.23 -14.21
C TYR A 180 0.83 -7.97 -13.49
N ALA A 181 1.76 -8.51 -14.26
CA ALA A 181 2.97 -9.13 -13.75
C ALA A 181 4.16 -8.16 -13.79
N MET A 182 4.94 -8.17 -12.72
CA MET A 182 6.23 -7.50 -12.60
C MET A 182 7.29 -8.53 -12.25
N VAL A 183 8.30 -8.67 -13.11
CA VAL A 183 9.41 -9.60 -12.93
C VAL A 183 10.69 -8.81 -12.71
N ILE A 184 11.38 -9.07 -11.61
CA ILE A 184 12.54 -8.30 -11.15
C ILE A 184 13.78 -9.18 -11.12
N SER A 185 14.85 -8.75 -11.79
CA SER A 185 16.18 -9.33 -11.66
C SER A 185 17.12 -8.40 -10.87
N ILE A 186 17.93 -9.00 -10.00
CA ILE A 186 18.96 -8.29 -9.23
C ILE A 186 20.22 -8.22 -10.08
N LYS A 187 20.81 -7.02 -10.26
CA LYS A 187 22.06 -6.86 -11.02
C LYS A 187 23.27 -7.21 -10.15
N ASP A 188 24.02 -8.24 -10.55
CA ASP A 188 25.26 -8.71 -9.90
C ASP A 188 26.46 -7.73 -9.96
N LYS A 189 26.28 -6.51 -10.48
CA LYS A 189 27.37 -5.56 -10.74
C LYS A 189 27.94 -4.88 -9.48
N TYR A 190 27.33 -5.07 -8.31
CA TYR A 190 27.74 -4.49 -7.04
C TYR A 190 28.03 -5.62 -6.06
N ASP A 191 29.28 -5.78 -5.58
CA ASP A 191 29.76 -6.66 -4.48
C ASP A 191 29.15 -8.07 -4.30
N TYR A 192 28.39 -8.57 -5.27
CA TYR A 192 27.72 -9.86 -5.24
C TYR A 192 28.58 -10.97 -5.83
N LYS A 193 29.78 -10.68 -6.36
CA LYS A 193 30.65 -11.74 -6.90
C LYS A 193 31.34 -12.56 -5.81
N ASP A 194 31.61 -11.96 -4.64
CA ASP A 194 32.40 -12.57 -3.57
C ASP A 194 31.55 -13.12 -2.40
N ILE A 195 30.22 -13.04 -2.52
CA ILE A 195 29.25 -13.51 -1.52
C ILE A 195 28.88 -14.98 -1.80
N ASN A 196 28.86 -15.81 -0.75
CA ASN A 196 28.46 -17.22 -0.86
C ASN A 196 26.98 -17.34 -1.27
N ARG A 197 26.62 -18.40 -2.01
CA ARG A 197 25.27 -18.62 -2.57
C ARG A 197 24.16 -18.46 -1.52
N ASN A 198 24.38 -19.01 -0.32
CA ASN A 198 23.42 -18.93 0.79
C ASN A 198 23.14 -17.49 1.25
N GLU A 199 24.13 -16.60 1.25
CA GLU A 199 23.96 -15.20 1.64
C GLU A 199 23.23 -14.41 0.56
N LYS A 200 23.47 -14.73 -0.73
CA LYS A 200 22.71 -14.15 -1.84
C LYS A 200 21.22 -14.48 -1.73
N ASP A 201 20.91 -15.75 -1.45
CA ASP A 201 19.54 -16.22 -1.29
C ASP A 201 18.86 -15.53 -0.10
N GLN A 202 19.56 -15.36 1.03
CA GLN A 202 19.03 -14.61 2.18
C GLN A 202 18.74 -13.14 1.86
N ILE A 203 19.64 -12.45 1.15
CA ILE A 203 19.40 -11.04 0.80
C ILE A 203 18.26 -10.94 -0.21
N LYS A 204 18.17 -11.85 -1.17
CA LYS A 204 17.07 -11.91 -2.13
C LYS A 204 15.73 -12.12 -1.44
N ILE A 205 15.64 -13.03 -0.47
CA ILE A 205 14.42 -13.23 0.33
C ILE A 205 14.04 -11.94 1.06
N LYS A 206 15.00 -11.26 1.71
CA LYS A 206 14.75 -9.98 2.40
C LYS A 206 14.28 -8.87 1.45
N ILE A 207 14.88 -8.78 0.26
CA ILE A 207 14.45 -7.85 -0.79
C ILE A 207 13.03 -8.21 -1.24
N GLY A 208 12.73 -9.50 -1.41
CA GLY A 208 11.44 -9.96 -1.86
C GLY A 208 10.31 -9.68 -0.88
N GLU A 209 10.54 -9.98 0.39
CA GLU A 209 9.62 -9.63 1.49
C GLU A 209 9.38 -8.11 1.54
N TYR A 210 10.45 -7.32 1.41
CA TYR A 210 10.33 -5.87 1.41
C TYR A 210 9.51 -5.34 0.22
N ILE A 211 9.74 -5.85 -0.99
CA ILE A 211 8.96 -5.47 -2.17
C ILE A 211 7.49 -5.81 -1.95
N LYS A 212 7.21 -7.04 -1.48
CA LYS A 212 5.84 -7.47 -1.20
C LYS A 212 5.15 -6.55 -0.18
N GLU A 213 5.82 -6.24 0.94
CA GLU A 213 5.31 -5.31 1.94
C GLU A 213 5.08 -3.91 1.35
N TYR A 214 6.02 -3.42 0.55
CA TYR A 214 5.94 -2.11 -0.08
C TYR A 214 4.73 -2.01 -1.03
N VAL A 215 4.50 -3.03 -1.85
CA VAL A 215 3.36 -3.08 -2.78
C VAL A 215 2.04 -3.22 -2.02
N ASN A 216 1.99 -4.10 -1.01
CA ASN A 216 0.79 -4.35 -0.19
C ASN A 216 0.31 -3.15 0.64
N ARG A 217 1.12 -2.08 0.76
CA ARG A 217 0.67 -0.81 1.34
C ARG A 217 -0.36 -0.07 0.49
N ARG A 218 -0.41 -0.34 -0.82
CA ARG A 218 -1.26 0.40 -1.78
C ARG A 218 -2.08 -0.49 -2.69
N TYR A 219 -1.57 -1.66 -3.05
CA TYR A 219 -2.18 -2.58 -4.00
C TYR A 219 -2.14 -3.99 -3.43
N LYS A 220 -3.05 -4.87 -3.86
CA LYS A 220 -2.95 -6.28 -3.49
C LYS A 220 -1.90 -6.94 -4.38
N CYS A 221 -1.03 -7.76 -3.80
CA CYS A 221 -0.12 -8.56 -4.60
C CYS A 221 0.18 -9.92 -3.97
N ILE A 222 0.46 -10.87 -4.86
CA ILE A 222 1.09 -12.13 -4.51
C ILE A 222 2.48 -12.14 -5.16
N GLY A 223 3.44 -12.83 -4.55
CA GLY A 223 4.80 -12.85 -5.05
C GLY A 223 5.48 -14.19 -4.86
N ASN A 224 6.33 -14.54 -5.83
CA ASN A 224 7.26 -15.65 -5.74
C ASN A 224 8.69 -15.13 -5.91
N TYR A 225 9.45 -15.21 -4.83
CA TYR A 225 10.83 -14.69 -4.75
C TYR A 225 11.78 -15.66 -4.04
N VAL A 226 11.32 -16.87 -3.72
CA VAL A 226 12.11 -17.90 -3.02
C VAL A 226 12.67 -18.93 -3.99
N PHE A 227 11.83 -19.43 -4.92
CA PHE A 227 12.17 -20.62 -5.72
C PHE A 227 12.72 -20.32 -7.11
N TYR A 228 12.31 -19.20 -7.71
CA TYR A 228 12.76 -18.76 -9.05
C TYR A 228 13.92 -17.79 -8.95
N GLU A 229 14.79 -17.69 -9.96
CA GLU A 229 15.92 -16.75 -9.96
C GLU A 229 15.45 -15.30 -9.85
N GLU A 230 14.47 -14.92 -10.65
CA GLU A 230 13.80 -13.63 -10.62
C GLU A 230 12.76 -13.53 -9.51
N LEU A 231 12.53 -12.31 -9.02
CA LEU A 231 11.46 -12.01 -8.09
C LEU A 231 10.22 -11.62 -8.90
N THR A 232 9.19 -12.44 -8.84
CA THR A 232 7.97 -12.27 -9.63
C THR A 232 6.82 -11.83 -8.74
N TYR A 233 6.10 -10.79 -9.14
CA TYR A 233 4.93 -10.27 -8.44
C TYR A 233 3.76 -10.14 -9.39
N PHE A 234 2.59 -10.61 -8.95
CA PHE A 234 1.32 -10.37 -9.61
C PHE A 234 0.55 -9.34 -8.79
N ILE A 235 0.30 -8.19 -9.38
CA ILE A 235 -0.18 -7.00 -8.69
C ILE A 235 -1.56 -6.64 -9.21
N GLN A 236 -2.52 -6.56 -8.30
CA GLN A 236 -3.89 -6.14 -8.54
C GLN A 236 -4.09 -4.70 -8.09
N ILE A 237 -4.39 -3.82 -9.05
CA ILE A 237 -4.66 -2.41 -8.80
C ILE A 237 -6.16 -2.25 -8.52
N GLU A 238 -6.54 -2.19 -7.24
CA GLU A 238 -7.94 -1.99 -6.86
C GLU A 238 -8.39 -0.54 -7.06
N ASN A 239 -9.45 -0.36 -7.84
CA ASN A 239 -10.33 0.82 -7.83
C ASN A 239 -9.65 2.20 -7.91
N GLU A 240 -8.63 2.35 -8.76
CA GLU A 240 -8.35 3.66 -9.35
C GLU A 240 -9.12 3.74 -10.67
N LYS A 241 -10.08 4.68 -10.77
CA LYS A 241 -10.85 4.91 -12.00
C LYS A 241 -9.90 4.92 -13.20
N THR A 242 -10.09 3.95 -14.09
CA THR A 242 -9.22 3.53 -15.22
C THR A 242 -8.83 4.64 -16.20
N SER A 243 -9.39 5.84 -16.08
CA SER A 243 -9.15 6.97 -16.99
C SER A 243 -8.03 7.94 -16.56
N ASP A 244 -7.63 7.99 -15.29
CA ASP A 244 -6.82 9.10 -14.76
C ASP A 244 -5.31 8.81 -14.58
N PHE A 245 -4.89 7.55 -14.58
CA PHE A 245 -3.51 7.16 -14.27
C PHE A 245 -2.95 6.16 -15.29
N LYS A 246 -2.63 6.64 -16.49
CA LYS A 246 -1.78 5.88 -17.42
C LYS A 246 -0.39 5.74 -16.80
N ASN A 247 0.11 4.51 -16.66
CA ASN A 247 1.46 4.12 -16.22
C ASN A 247 1.72 3.94 -14.70
N LEU A 248 0.72 3.55 -13.89
CA LEU A 248 0.92 3.25 -12.46
C LEU A 248 1.95 2.14 -12.22
N GLU A 249 2.03 1.19 -13.14
CA GLU A 249 2.94 0.05 -13.12
C GLU A 249 4.40 0.53 -13.19
N ILE A 250 4.66 1.48 -14.09
CA ILE A 250 5.99 2.08 -14.30
C ILE A 250 6.40 2.90 -13.09
N ASP A 251 5.49 3.73 -12.58
CA ASP A 251 5.76 4.58 -11.41
C ASP A 251 6.06 3.71 -10.18
N LEU A 252 5.31 2.62 -9.97
CA LEU A 252 5.57 1.68 -8.89
C LEU A 252 6.97 1.05 -9.01
N ALA A 253 7.32 0.53 -10.18
CA ALA A 253 8.62 -0.06 -10.44
C ALA A 253 9.77 0.93 -10.23
N PHE A 254 9.59 2.20 -10.63
CA PHE A 254 10.58 3.26 -10.44
C PHE A 254 10.84 3.57 -8.98
N ASN A 255 9.76 3.69 -8.20
CA ASN A 255 9.88 3.93 -6.77
C ASN A 255 10.51 2.74 -6.03
N LEU A 256 10.09 1.50 -6.36
CA LEU A 256 10.70 0.28 -5.81
C LEU A 256 12.20 0.22 -6.06
N ARG A 257 12.64 0.55 -7.28
CA ARG A 257 14.07 0.58 -7.62
C ARG A 257 14.86 1.56 -6.75
N GLN A 258 14.34 2.77 -6.54
CA GLN A 258 15.01 3.75 -5.68
C GLN A 258 15.07 3.28 -4.22
N GLU A 259 13.98 2.72 -3.73
CA GLU A 259 13.89 2.20 -2.36
C GLU A 259 14.84 1.02 -2.12
N ILE A 260 14.92 0.08 -3.05
CA ILE A 260 15.85 -1.07 -2.95
C ILE A 260 17.30 -0.61 -3.01
N LYS A 261 17.63 0.33 -3.91
CA LYS A 261 18.98 0.91 -3.98
C LYS A 261 19.35 1.62 -2.69
N ARG A 262 18.43 2.40 -2.11
CA ARG A 262 18.65 3.12 -0.85
C ARG A 262 18.83 2.18 0.33
N ARG A 263 18.00 1.14 0.45
CA ARG A 263 17.93 0.28 1.64
C ARG A 263 18.91 -0.88 1.62
N PHE A 264 19.13 -1.48 0.46
CA PHE A 264 19.95 -2.69 0.30
C PHE A 264 21.24 -2.44 -0.46
N ASN A 265 21.45 -1.23 -1.02
CA ASN A 265 22.59 -0.91 -1.90
C ASN A 265 22.66 -1.82 -3.14
N VAL A 266 21.50 -2.31 -3.60
CA VAL A 266 21.36 -3.19 -4.76
C VAL A 266 20.64 -2.49 -5.89
N SER A 267 21.13 -2.66 -7.12
CA SER A 267 20.40 -2.21 -8.32
C SER A 267 19.56 -3.36 -8.88
N ILE A 268 18.31 -3.07 -9.22
CA ILE A 268 17.40 -4.03 -9.83
C ILE A 268 17.05 -3.62 -11.27
N ARG A 269 16.67 -4.61 -12.08
CA ARG A 269 15.97 -4.44 -13.35
C ARG A 269 14.56 -5.02 -13.20
N ALA A 270 13.55 -4.33 -13.74
CA ALA A 270 12.16 -4.77 -13.71
C ALA A 270 11.57 -4.80 -15.13
N GLY A 271 10.96 -5.91 -15.49
CA GLY A 271 10.11 -6.06 -16.67
C GLY A 271 8.64 -6.01 -16.25
N LEU A 272 7.82 -5.31 -17.03
CA LEU A 272 6.41 -5.08 -16.72
C LEU A 272 5.54 -5.55 -17.89
N GLY A 273 4.57 -6.43 -17.60
CA GLY A 273 3.56 -6.88 -18.55
C GLY A 273 2.36 -5.94 -18.64
N LYS A 274 1.44 -6.19 -19.57
CA LYS A 274 0.19 -5.45 -19.70
C LYS A 274 -0.76 -5.79 -18.55
N VAL A 275 -1.70 -4.88 -18.34
CA VAL A 275 -2.81 -5.06 -17.41
C VAL A 275 -3.89 -5.91 -18.08
N PHE A 276 -4.40 -6.88 -17.34
CA PHE A 276 -5.49 -7.77 -17.73
C PHE A 276 -6.54 -7.86 -16.63
N ASP A 277 -7.68 -8.49 -16.95
CA ASP A 277 -8.84 -8.57 -16.05
C ASP A 277 -9.15 -10.00 -15.58
N SER A 278 -8.27 -10.96 -15.86
CA SER A 278 -8.43 -12.36 -15.48
C SER A 278 -7.12 -13.06 -15.10
N VAL A 279 -7.24 -14.16 -14.35
CA VAL A 279 -6.10 -15.00 -13.95
C VAL A 279 -5.49 -15.69 -15.16
N GLU A 280 -6.30 -16.15 -16.11
CA GLU A 280 -5.83 -16.81 -17.33
C GLU A 280 -4.94 -15.90 -18.17
N GLU A 281 -5.33 -14.64 -18.31
CA GLU A 281 -4.57 -13.65 -19.09
C GLU A 281 -3.31 -13.17 -18.35
N ILE A 282 -3.23 -13.35 -17.02
CA ILE A 282 -2.06 -12.95 -16.26
C ILE A 282 -0.82 -13.78 -16.60
N VAL A 283 -1.00 -15.00 -17.12
CA VAL A 283 0.08 -15.81 -17.70
C VAL A 283 0.76 -15.05 -18.85
N GLU A 284 -0.02 -14.37 -19.69
CA GLU A 284 0.53 -13.58 -20.79
C GLU A 284 1.23 -12.32 -20.27
N SER A 285 0.68 -11.66 -19.25
CA SER A 285 1.38 -10.55 -18.56
C SER A 285 2.76 -10.98 -18.04
N TYR A 286 2.85 -12.16 -17.43
CA TYR A 286 4.12 -12.72 -16.95
C TYR A 286 5.11 -13.00 -18.08
N ARG A 287 4.64 -13.59 -19.18
CA ARG A 287 5.47 -13.81 -20.38
C ARG A 287 6.02 -12.49 -20.92
N GLN A 288 5.18 -11.46 -21.00
CA GLN A 288 5.58 -10.12 -21.45
C GLN A 288 6.64 -9.50 -20.52
N ALA A 289 6.42 -9.53 -19.21
CA ALA A 289 7.36 -9.03 -18.22
C ALA A 289 8.72 -9.75 -18.29
N THR A 290 8.72 -11.07 -18.47
CA THR A 290 9.95 -11.87 -18.62
C THR A 290 10.70 -11.53 -19.90
N LYS A 291 10.00 -11.40 -21.04
CA LYS A 291 10.58 -10.96 -22.32
C LYS A 291 11.27 -9.59 -22.19
N CYS A 292 10.68 -8.67 -21.42
CA CYS A 292 11.26 -7.35 -21.16
C CYS A 292 12.63 -7.44 -20.46
N LEU A 293 12.87 -8.42 -19.58
CA LEU A 293 14.15 -8.60 -18.90
C LEU A 293 15.28 -9.09 -19.83
N VAL A 294 14.92 -9.91 -20.83
CA VAL A 294 15.86 -10.42 -21.86
C VAL A 294 16.28 -9.30 -22.80
N TYR A 295 15.45 -8.27 -22.99
CA TYR A 295 15.77 -7.15 -23.86
C TYR A 295 16.97 -6.36 -23.33
N ASN A 296 18.13 -6.58 -23.95
CA ASN A 296 19.40 -6.16 -23.41
C ASN A 296 19.71 -4.71 -23.79
N SER A 297 19.32 -3.77 -22.92
CA SER A 297 19.92 -2.44 -22.86
C SER A 297 20.59 -2.26 -21.51
N ASP A 298 21.91 -2.06 -21.52
CA ASP A 298 22.69 -1.82 -20.29
C ASP A 298 22.21 -0.58 -19.52
N ASN A 299 21.59 0.37 -20.22
CA ASN A 299 21.17 1.67 -19.68
C ASN A 299 19.72 1.71 -19.19
N VAL A 300 18.87 0.76 -19.59
CA VAL A 300 17.46 0.73 -19.17
C VAL A 300 17.26 -0.33 -18.08
N ASN A 301 16.66 0.10 -16.97
CA ASN A 301 16.43 -0.77 -15.80
C ASN A 301 14.95 -1.05 -15.55
N ILE A 302 14.03 -0.29 -16.14
CA ILE A 302 12.60 -0.56 -16.08
C ILE A 302 12.10 -0.57 -17.50
N ILE A 303 11.49 -1.69 -17.91
CA ILE A 303 11.08 -1.92 -19.29
C ILE A 303 9.62 -2.36 -19.25
N TYR A 304 8.75 -1.53 -19.84
CA TYR A 304 7.35 -1.85 -20.02
C TYR A 304 7.11 -2.43 -21.42
N ILE A 305 6.23 -3.41 -21.54
CA ILE A 305 6.02 -4.15 -22.79
C ILE A 305 5.62 -3.26 -23.98
N ASP A 306 4.81 -2.22 -23.77
CA ASP A 306 4.47 -1.27 -24.85
C ASP A 306 5.70 -0.50 -25.38
N ASP A 307 6.80 -0.42 -24.61
CA ASP A 307 8.07 0.18 -25.05
C ASP A 307 8.91 -0.76 -25.93
N VAL A 308 8.59 -2.06 -25.94
CA VAL A 308 9.32 -3.12 -26.67
C VAL A 308 8.52 -3.60 -27.89
N ASP A 309 7.19 -3.58 -27.82
CA ASP A 309 6.27 -4.06 -28.87
C ASP A 309 6.54 -3.44 -30.25
N GLY A 310 6.94 -2.16 -30.32
CA GLY A 310 7.29 -1.48 -31.58
C GLY A 310 8.60 -1.94 -32.24
N LYS A 311 9.46 -2.67 -31.51
CA LYS A 311 10.69 -3.31 -32.05
C LYS A 311 10.49 -4.80 -32.32
N LEU A 312 9.55 -5.44 -31.63
CA LEU A 312 9.12 -6.82 -31.85
C LEU A 312 8.26 -6.97 -33.10
N SER A 313 7.69 -5.89 -33.63
CA SER A 313 6.90 -5.90 -34.88
C SER A 313 7.72 -6.31 -36.12
N ASN A 314 9.05 -6.23 -36.07
CA ASN A 314 9.92 -6.72 -37.14
C ASN A 314 10.15 -8.24 -37.11
N ASP A 315 9.79 -8.91 -36.01
CA ASP A 315 9.76 -10.38 -35.89
C ASP A 315 8.30 -10.87 -35.77
N GLY A 316 7.47 -10.52 -36.75
CA GLY A 316 6.40 -11.38 -37.27
C GLY A 316 5.36 -12.01 -36.33
N PHE A 317 4.91 -11.35 -35.25
CA PHE A 317 3.76 -11.82 -34.46
C PHE A 317 2.75 -10.70 -34.13
N PHE A 318 1.79 -10.56 -35.06
CA PHE A 318 0.43 -10.00 -35.00
C PHE A 318 0.07 -8.66 -34.30
N GLU A 319 -0.48 -7.80 -35.17
CA GLU A 319 -1.71 -6.98 -35.16
C GLU A 319 -2.17 -6.13 -33.96
N GLU A 320 -2.35 -4.86 -34.32
CA GLU A 320 -2.87 -3.73 -33.56
C GLU A 320 -4.30 -3.90 -33.05
N THR A 321 -4.60 -3.29 -31.91
CA THR A 321 -5.84 -2.50 -31.77
C THR A 321 -5.60 -1.34 -30.82
N SER A 322 -5.56 -0.14 -31.39
CA SER A 322 -5.57 1.12 -30.66
C SER A 322 -6.99 1.48 -30.25
N THR A 323 -7.19 2.11 -29.08
CA THR A 323 -8.25 3.11 -28.95
C THR A 323 -7.97 4.19 -27.90
N ASN A 324 -8.24 5.42 -28.33
CA ASN A 324 -8.12 6.70 -27.64
C ASN A 324 -9.07 6.84 -26.43
N ILE A 325 -8.76 7.76 -25.50
CA ILE A 325 -9.70 8.73 -24.86
C ILE A 325 -8.92 9.82 -24.08
N LYS A 326 -9.55 11.01 -24.03
CA LYS A 326 -9.08 12.35 -23.64
C LYS A 326 -9.32 12.72 -22.15
N ASN A 327 -8.40 13.51 -21.61
CA ASN A 327 -8.41 14.57 -20.55
C ASN A 327 -9.61 14.79 -19.59
N ASN A 328 -9.36 14.84 -18.26
CA ASN A 328 -9.21 16.09 -17.46
C ASN A 328 -8.95 15.90 -15.92
N LYS A 329 -7.74 16.31 -15.46
CA LYS A 329 -7.23 16.86 -14.16
C LYS A 329 -8.02 16.63 -12.83
N ASN A 330 -7.46 16.15 -11.70
CA ASN A 330 -6.11 16.06 -11.09
C ASN A 330 -5.57 17.36 -10.40
N LYS A 331 -5.20 17.30 -9.11
CA LYS A 331 -4.48 18.40 -8.39
C LYS A 331 -3.30 17.95 -7.51
N SER A 332 -3.24 16.70 -7.03
CA SER A 332 -2.13 16.20 -6.18
C SER A 332 -1.08 15.40 -6.95
N MET A 333 -1.51 14.43 -7.79
CA MET A 333 -0.60 13.54 -8.53
C MET A 333 0.18 14.26 -9.64
N ASN A 334 -0.44 15.29 -10.22
CA ASN A 334 0.21 16.14 -11.24
C ASN A 334 1.47 16.83 -10.69
N LYS A 335 1.57 17.05 -9.37
CA LYS A 335 2.69 17.77 -8.76
C LYS A 335 4.01 17.01 -8.86
N MET A 336 3.99 15.68 -8.75
CA MET A 336 5.20 14.85 -8.75
C MET A 336 5.69 14.57 -10.18
N LYS A 337 4.77 14.29 -11.10
CA LYS A 337 5.03 14.22 -12.55
C LYS A 337 5.60 15.55 -13.09
N MET A 338 5.00 16.67 -12.69
CA MET A 338 5.54 18.00 -12.99
C MET A 338 6.93 18.16 -12.39
N LYS A 339 7.17 17.76 -11.13
CA LYS A 339 8.49 17.88 -10.50
C LYS A 339 9.58 17.09 -11.22
N LEU A 340 9.30 15.85 -11.66
CA LEU A 340 10.24 15.06 -12.47
C LEU A 340 10.61 15.78 -13.76
N PHE A 341 9.62 16.23 -14.53
CA PHE A 341 9.88 16.90 -15.80
C PHE A 341 10.37 18.34 -15.66
N GLU A 342 10.15 19.01 -14.52
CA GLU A 342 10.86 20.23 -14.16
C GLU A 342 12.36 19.95 -13.93
N ASN A 343 12.72 18.84 -13.28
CA ASN A 343 14.12 18.43 -13.16
C ASN A 343 14.73 18.10 -14.53
N VAL A 344 13.97 17.45 -15.42
CA VAL A 344 14.40 17.20 -16.82
C VAL A 344 14.63 18.53 -17.56
N LYS A 345 13.73 19.51 -17.42
CA LYS A 345 13.91 20.85 -18.02
C LYS A 345 15.13 21.57 -17.45
N GLY A 346 15.37 21.47 -16.14
CA GLY A 346 16.55 22.01 -15.47
C GLY A 346 17.83 21.40 -16.06
N PHE A 347 17.87 20.07 -16.15
CA PHE A 347 18.98 19.34 -16.77
C PHE A 347 19.25 19.78 -18.22
N ILE A 348 18.20 19.94 -19.04
CA ILE A 348 18.33 20.43 -20.43
C ILE A 348 18.96 21.82 -20.47
N LYS A 349 18.53 22.74 -19.60
CA LYS A 349 19.07 24.11 -19.54
C LYS A 349 20.53 24.13 -19.09
N GLU A 350 20.87 23.33 -18.08
CA GLU A 350 22.25 23.23 -17.56
C GLU A 350 23.22 22.59 -18.56
N ASN A 351 22.71 21.77 -19.49
CA ASN A 351 23.52 21.02 -20.46
C ASN A 351 23.28 21.44 -21.92
N ILE A 352 22.76 22.66 -22.14
CA ILE A 352 22.32 23.12 -23.47
C ILE A 352 23.44 23.22 -24.50
N GLU A 353 24.67 23.49 -24.03
CA GLU A 353 25.89 23.60 -24.82
C GLU A 353 26.37 22.24 -25.36
N THR A 354 25.88 21.14 -24.78
CA THR A 354 26.28 19.77 -25.14
C THR A 354 25.28 19.11 -26.10
N GLU A 355 25.68 17.97 -26.67
CA GLU A 355 24.82 17.17 -27.53
C GLU A 355 23.74 16.44 -26.69
N LEU A 356 22.53 16.98 -26.71
CA LEU A 356 21.36 16.46 -25.99
C LEU A 356 20.55 15.51 -26.88
N GLU A 357 20.94 14.24 -26.88
CA GLU A 357 20.16 13.16 -27.50
C GLU A 357 19.06 12.66 -26.55
N LEU A 358 17.89 12.35 -27.11
CA LEU A 358 16.72 11.90 -26.34
C LEU A 358 17.03 10.62 -25.54
N GLU A 359 17.78 9.71 -26.13
CA GLU A 359 18.21 8.44 -25.54
C GLU A 359 19.10 8.64 -24.31
N LYS A 360 20.06 9.57 -24.40
CA LYS A 360 20.98 9.89 -23.31
C LYS A 360 20.24 10.52 -22.14
N VAL A 361 19.34 11.47 -22.42
CA VAL A 361 18.54 12.12 -21.38
C VAL A 361 17.58 11.13 -20.73
N ALA A 362 16.84 10.34 -21.51
CA ALA A 362 15.95 9.30 -20.97
C ALA A 362 16.71 8.32 -20.06
N GLY A 363 17.88 7.85 -20.51
CA GLY A 363 18.75 6.96 -19.73
C GLY A 363 19.25 7.57 -18.43
N ASN A 364 19.61 8.85 -18.41
CA ASN A 364 20.06 9.55 -17.20
C ASN A 364 18.98 9.61 -16.12
N PHE A 365 17.71 9.70 -16.53
CA PHE A 365 16.56 9.65 -15.63
C PHE A 365 16.03 8.22 -15.40
N GLY A 366 16.69 7.20 -15.98
CA GLY A 366 16.34 5.80 -15.81
C GLY A 366 15.02 5.39 -16.49
N LEU A 367 14.60 6.14 -17.52
CA LEU A 367 13.35 5.96 -18.25
C LEU A 367 13.60 5.31 -19.62
N SER A 368 12.58 4.65 -20.16
CA SER A 368 12.60 4.24 -21.57
C SER A 368 12.48 5.47 -22.48
N VAL A 369 13.06 5.36 -23.67
CA VAL A 369 13.06 6.41 -24.72
C VAL A 369 11.62 6.78 -25.12
N TYR A 370 10.75 5.78 -25.23
CA TYR A 370 9.36 5.96 -25.62
C TYR A 370 8.54 6.66 -24.52
N TYR A 371 8.58 6.16 -23.28
CA TYR A 371 7.91 6.81 -22.15
C TYR A 371 8.39 8.26 -21.98
N PHE A 372 9.71 8.47 -22.02
CA PHE A 372 10.28 9.81 -21.96
C PHE A 372 9.71 10.69 -23.08
N SER A 373 9.75 10.26 -24.34
CA SER A 373 9.25 11.04 -25.47
C SER A 373 7.76 11.38 -25.35
N ARG A 374 6.94 10.39 -25.03
CA ARG A 374 5.49 10.52 -24.86
C ARG A 374 5.15 11.47 -23.71
N THR A 375 5.71 11.23 -22.54
CA THR A 375 5.42 12.00 -21.33
C THR A 375 6.03 13.40 -21.39
N PHE A 376 7.20 13.58 -22.02
CA PHE A 376 7.78 14.90 -22.28
C PHE A 376 6.85 15.75 -23.14
N LYS A 377 6.30 15.19 -24.23
CA LYS A 377 5.34 15.89 -25.09
C LYS A 377 4.03 16.21 -24.37
N GLU A 378 3.56 15.31 -23.51
CA GLU A 378 2.37 15.54 -22.69
C GLU A 378 2.56 16.71 -21.71
N VAL A 379 3.73 16.77 -21.05
CA VAL A 379 4.03 17.80 -20.03
C VAL A 379 4.39 19.15 -20.65
N THR A 380 5.17 19.15 -21.74
CA THR A 380 5.69 20.39 -22.34
C THR A 380 4.84 20.90 -23.51
N GLY A 381 3.95 20.07 -24.04
CA GLY A 381 3.13 20.37 -25.23
C GLY A 381 3.87 20.21 -26.56
N ILE A 382 5.19 20.07 -26.55
CA ILE A 382 6.05 19.94 -27.73
C ILE A 382 6.99 18.75 -27.59
N ASN A 383 7.53 18.26 -28.71
CA ASN A 383 8.49 17.15 -28.64
C ASN A 383 9.84 17.63 -28.04
N PHE A 384 10.65 16.67 -27.59
CA PHE A 384 11.95 16.95 -26.95
C PHE A 384 12.90 17.77 -27.83
N SER A 385 13.07 17.37 -29.11
CA SER A 385 13.99 18.06 -30.03
C SER A 385 13.55 19.50 -30.31
N GLU A 386 12.24 19.75 -30.40
CA GLU A 386 11.66 21.07 -30.54
C GLU A 386 11.88 21.92 -29.29
N TYR A 387 11.71 21.33 -28.09
CA TYR A 387 11.98 22.00 -26.83
C TYR A 387 13.45 22.40 -26.68
N VAL A 388 14.39 21.48 -26.96
CA VAL A 388 15.83 21.77 -26.93
C VAL A 388 16.17 22.89 -27.90
N ASN A 389 15.68 22.82 -29.14
CA ASN A 389 15.91 23.89 -30.13
C ASN A 389 15.35 25.22 -29.65
N LYS A 390 14.15 25.25 -29.07
CA LYS A 390 13.57 26.48 -28.54
C LYS A 390 14.44 27.09 -27.43
N CYS A 391 14.88 26.29 -26.46
CA CYS A 391 15.79 26.76 -25.41
C CYS A 391 17.12 27.28 -25.98
N ARG A 392 17.67 26.64 -27.02
CA ARG A 392 18.88 27.11 -27.70
C ARG A 392 18.66 28.44 -28.41
N ILE A 393 17.53 28.63 -29.09
CA ILE A 393 17.20 29.90 -29.75
C ILE A 393 16.95 31.01 -28.72
N ASP A 394 16.23 30.72 -27.63
CA ASP A 394 16.00 31.69 -26.56
C ASP A 394 17.34 32.18 -25.96
N MET A 395 18.27 31.26 -25.67
CA MET A 395 19.63 31.60 -25.22
C MET A 395 20.44 32.34 -26.29
N ALA A 396 20.28 31.98 -27.56
CA ALA A 396 20.93 32.68 -28.67
C ALA A 396 20.49 34.15 -28.73
N LYS A 397 19.20 34.44 -28.51
CA LYS A 397 18.68 35.81 -28.50
C LYS A 397 19.28 36.63 -27.37
N GLU A 398 19.39 36.06 -26.17
CA GLU A 398 20.04 36.72 -25.03
C GLU A 398 21.50 37.05 -25.35
N LEU A 399 22.25 36.07 -25.85
CA LEU A 399 23.68 36.24 -26.20
C LEU A 399 23.89 37.25 -27.34
N LEU A 400 23.01 37.25 -28.35
CA LEU A 400 23.07 38.22 -29.45
C LEU A 400 22.68 39.63 -29.01
N SER A 401 21.76 39.76 -28.05
CA SER A 401 21.31 41.05 -27.50
C SER A 401 22.37 41.71 -26.63
N ASN A 402 23.20 40.92 -25.94
CA ASN A 402 24.30 41.43 -25.13
C ASN A 402 25.47 41.99 -25.96
N GLY A 403 25.51 41.75 -27.28
CA GLY A 403 26.48 42.33 -28.21
C GLY A 403 27.89 41.74 -28.16
N GLU A 404 28.27 41.06 -27.07
CA GLU A 404 29.65 40.58 -26.81
C GLU A 404 30.13 39.46 -27.74
N MET A 405 29.22 38.70 -28.37
CA MET A 405 29.56 37.52 -29.17
C MET A 405 29.10 37.65 -30.62
N ASN A 406 29.90 37.15 -31.56
CA ASN A 406 29.48 37.07 -32.96
C ASN A 406 28.55 35.85 -33.20
N VAL A 407 27.79 35.86 -34.30
CA VAL A 407 26.78 34.82 -34.60
C VAL A 407 27.38 33.40 -34.63
N LYS A 408 28.64 33.27 -35.04
CA LYS A 408 29.34 31.98 -35.09
C LYS A 408 29.74 31.48 -33.69
N GLU A 409 30.18 32.38 -32.82
CA GLU A 409 30.47 32.06 -31.41
C GLU A 409 29.20 31.68 -30.66
N VAL A 410 28.09 32.40 -30.88
CA VAL A 410 26.79 32.07 -30.30
C VAL A 410 26.34 30.67 -30.74
N CYS A 411 26.49 30.32 -32.03
CA CYS A 411 26.16 29.01 -32.58
C CYS A 411 26.82 27.86 -31.80
N TYR A 412 28.14 27.94 -31.59
CA TYR A 412 28.86 26.88 -30.88
C TYR A 412 28.54 26.86 -29.38
N LYS A 413 28.38 28.04 -28.76
CA LYS A 413 28.08 28.14 -27.32
C LYS A 413 26.74 27.52 -26.95
N ILE A 414 25.74 27.60 -27.82
CA ILE A 414 24.42 26.98 -27.58
C ILE A 414 24.33 25.54 -28.11
N GLY A 415 25.46 24.90 -28.47
CA GLY A 415 25.52 23.49 -28.83
C GLY A 415 25.13 23.15 -30.28
N TYR A 416 25.19 24.10 -31.21
CA TYR A 416 25.14 23.81 -32.65
C TYR A 416 26.56 23.73 -33.24
N ASN A 417 26.82 22.68 -34.02
CA ASN A 417 28.11 22.48 -34.69
C ASN A 417 28.16 23.05 -36.12
N ASP A 418 27.00 23.42 -36.69
CA ASP A 418 26.88 23.98 -38.04
C ASP A 418 26.16 25.35 -38.01
N PRO A 419 26.89 26.45 -38.27
CA PRO A 419 26.32 27.80 -38.36
C PRO A 419 25.22 27.98 -39.42
N ASN A 420 25.27 27.21 -40.51
CA ASN A 420 24.25 27.27 -41.56
C ASN A 420 22.96 26.61 -41.08
N TYR A 421 23.06 25.45 -40.42
CA TYR A 421 21.93 24.78 -39.79
C TYR A 421 21.33 25.66 -38.69
N PHE A 422 22.15 26.21 -37.79
CA PHE A 422 21.73 27.16 -36.77
C PHE A 422 20.95 28.34 -37.38
N SER A 423 21.46 28.96 -38.44
CA SER A 423 20.78 30.09 -39.09
C SER A 423 19.41 29.71 -39.67
N LYS A 424 19.26 28.50 -40.22
CA LYS A 424 17.96 27.98 -40.69
C LYS A 424 16.99 27.75 -39.53
N VAL A 425 17.46 27.16 -38.43
CA VAL A 425 16.65 26.90 -37.24
C VAL A 425 16.24 28.22 -36.60
N PHE A 426 17.17 29.16 -36.38
CA PHE A 426 16.88 30.48 -35.83
C PHE A 426 15.84 31.23 -36.67
N LYS A 427 15.98 31.24 -38.01
CA LYS A 427 15.00 31.86 -38.91
C LYS A 427 13.63 31.18 -38.86
N LYS A 428 13.57 29.87 -38.64
CA LYS A 428 12.32 29.14 -38.48
C LYS A 428 11.54 29.61 -37.24
N TYR A 429 12.23 29.95 -36.15
CA TYR A 429 11.59 30.39 -34.90
C TYR A 429 11.33 31.90 -34.86
N GLU A 430 12.27 32.73 -35.33
CA GLU A 430 12.20 34.19 -35.20
C GLU A 430 11.78 34.92 -36.49
N GLY A 431 11.64 34.21 -37.61
CA GLY A 431 11.29 34.78 -38.92
C GLY A 431 12.45 35.51 -39.63
N VAL A 432 13.51 35.88 -38.91
CA VAL A 432 14.71 36.57 -39.41
C VAL A 432 15.97 35.75 -39.17
N SER A 433 17.02 35.99 -39.96
CA SER A 433 18.32 35.35 -39.72
C SER A 433 18.96 35.91 -38.43
N PRO A 434 19.83 35.15 -37.75
CA PRO A 434 20.50 35.63 -36.53
C PRO A 434 21.40 36.84 -36.80
N VAL A 435 21.93 36.98 -38.01
CA VAL A 435 22.68 38.18 -38.45
C VAL A 435 21.77 39.40 -38.51
N ASN A 436 20.61 39.28 -39.16
CA ASN A 436 19.66 40.39 -39.26
C ASN A 436 19.03 40.72 -37.91
N PHE A 437 18.82 39.71 -37.06
CA PHE A 437 18.34 39.89 -35.69
C PHE A 437 19.34 40.72 -34.87
N LYS A 438 20.64 40.38 -34.93
CA LYS A 438 21.71 41.13 -34.25
C LYS A 438 21.78 42.58 -34.76
N ALA A 439 21.81 42.78 -36.09
CA ALA A 439 21.85 44.11 -36.69
C ALA A 439 20.64 44.97 -36.28
N ALA A 440 19.43 44.40 -36.24
CA ALA A 440 18.23 45.13 -35.83
C ALA A 440 18.22 45.51 -34.33
N ILE A 441 18.94 44.79 -33.49
CA ILE A 441 19.13 45.15 -32.07
C ILE A 441 20.18 46.25 -31.95
N GLU A 442 21.29 46.14 -32.69
CA GLU A 442 22.35 47.15 -32.74
C GLU A 442 21.85 48.49 -33.32
N GLU A 443 20.87 48.48 -34.22
CA GLU A 443 20.21 49.70 -34.72
C GLU A 443 19.20 50.32 -33.73
N ARG A 444 18.77 49.56 -32.71
CA ARG A 444 17.78 49.99 -31.69
C ARG A 444 18.39 50.31 -30.33
N ALA A 445 19.62 49.88 -30.07
CA ALA A 445 20.42 50.21 -28.90
C ALA A 445 21.17 51.53 -29.14
#